data_AF-A0A3C1K1J3-F1
#
_entry.id   AF-A0A3C1K1J3-F1
#
_cell.length_a   1.000
_cell.length_b   1.000
_cell.length_c   1.000
_cell.angle_alpha   90.00
_cell.angle_beta   90.00
_cell.angle_gamma   90.00
#
_symmetry.space_group_name_H-M   'P 1'
#
loop_
_entity.id
_entity.type
_entity.pdbx_description
1 polymer ?
#
loop_
_entity_poly.entity_id
_entity_poly.type
_entity_poly.pdbx_seq_one_letter_code
_entity_poly.pdbx_strand_id
1 'polypeptide(L)' 'MKRNIVVKEQFCPQNHRCPSVSVCPVGAIIQKSPFSAPEIDYSKCTGCGICTRSCMAFQCSNC' A
#
# COMPACT_ATOMS: atom_id res chain seq x y z
N MET A 1 14.63 5.49 -11.16
CA MET A 1 13.58 6.41 -10.63
C MET A 1 12.72 5.64 -9.63
N LYS A 2 12.53 6.16 -8.42
CA LYS A 2 11.69 5.54 -7.38
C LYS A 2 10.23 5.93 -7.63
N ARG A 3 9.35 4.95 -7.86
CA ARG A 3 7.91 5.20 -8.02
C ARG A 3 7.33 5.70 -6.70
N ASN A 4 6.54 6.77 -6.74
CA ASN A 4 5.78 7.20 -5.59
C ASN A 4 4.46 6.41 -5.54
N ILE A 5 4.31 5.55 -4.54
CA ILE A 5 3.09 4.75 -4.37
C ILE A 5 2.25 5.40 -3.28
N VAL A 6 0.96 5.56 -3.56
CA VAL A 6 -0.03 6.13 -2.64
C VAL A 6 -1.16 5.14 -2.44
N VAL A 7 -1.80 5.22 -1.27
CA VAL A 7 -3.04 4.49 -1.00
C VAL A 7 -4.22 5.41 -1.28
N LYS A 8 -5.11 4.99 -2.17
CA LYS A 8 -6.35 5.67 -2.52
C LYS A 8 -7.48 5.08 -1.67
N GLU A 9 -7.78 5.73 -0.56
CA GLU A 9 -8.80 5.26 0.40
C GLU A 9 -10.18 5.03 -0.24
N GLN A 10 -10.52 5.79 -1.29
CA GLN A 10 -11.76 5.61 -2.04
C GLN A 10 -11.93 4.21 -2.67
N PHE A 11 -10.83 3.48 -2.90
CA PHE A 11 -10.85 2.10 -3.41
C PHE A 11 -10.59 1.06 -2.33
N CYS A 12 -10.44 1.49 -1.07
CA CYS A 12 -10.27 0.60 0.07
C CYS A 12 -11.61 0.44 0.79
N PRO A 13 -12.18 -0.78 0.89
CA PRO A 13 -13.46 -0.98 1.58
C PRO A 13 -13.34 -0.88 3.10
N GLN A 14 -12.12 -0.88 3.66
CA GLN A 14 -11.87 -0.73 5.10
C GLN A 14 -12.63 -1.75 5.98
N ASN A 15 -12.91 -2.94 5.44
CA ASN A 15 -13.72 -3.96 6.09
C ASN A 15 -12.95 -5.25 6.43
N HIS A 16 -11.62 -5.25 6.26
CA HIS A 16 -10.78 -6.42 6.50
C HIS A 16 -9.32 -6.06 6.79
N ARG A 17 -8.62 -6.96 7.49
CA ARG A 17 -7.15 -6.88 7.61
C ARG A 17 -6.54 -7.03 6.23
N CYS A 18 -5.87 -6.00 5.74
CA CYS A 18 -5.45 -5.86 4.35
C CYS A 18 -4.48 -6.99 3.95
N PRO A 19 -4.84 -7.88 3.00
CA PRO A 19 -3.97 -8.97 2.54
C PRO A 19 -2.70 -8.44 1.87
N SER A 20 -2.75 -7.23 1.30
CA SER A 20 -1.61 -6.61 0.62
C SER A 20 -0.53 -6.13 1.58
N VAL A 21 -0.77 -6.08 2.90
CA VAL A 21 0.26 -5.70 3.90
C VAL A 21 1.45 -6.66 3.83
N SER A 22 1.21 -7.97 3.76
CA SER A 22 2.27 -8.98 3.71
C SER A 22 2.96 -9.09 2.35
N VAL A 23 2.45 -8.42 1.31
CA VAL A 23 3.04 -8.43 -0.04
C VAL A 23 4.29 -7.54 -0.10
N CYS A 24 4.45 -6.58 0.83
CA CYS A 24 5.61 -5.70 0.82
C CYS A 24 6.88 -6.43 1.32
N PRO A 25 7.91 -6.63 0.47
CA PRO A 25 9.11 -7.39 0.87
C PRO A 25 9.97 -6.66 1.91
N VAL A 26 9.78 -5.35 2.06
CA VAL A 26 10.54 -4.50 2.98
C VAL A 26 9.70 -4.03 4.18
N GLY A 27 8.47 -4.55 4.33
CA GLY A 27 7.59 -4.21 5.44
C GLY A 27 7.21 -2.72 5.52
N ALA A 28 7.07 -2.05 4.37
CA ALA A 28 6.73 -0.63 4.29
C ALA A 28 5.21 -0.35 4.33
N ILE A 29 4.35 -1.38 4.27
CA ILE A 29 2.89 -1.20 4.33
C ILE A 29 2.45 -1.48 5.77
N ILE A 30 1.78 -0.52 6.39
CA ILE A 30 1.35 -0.57 7.78
C ILE A 30 -0.17 -0.42 7.82
N GLN A 31 -0.84 -1.25 8.62
CA GLN A 31 -2.28 -1.10 8.86
C GLN A 31 -2.50 -0.91 10.36
N LYS A 32 -3.10 0.22 10.76
CA LYS A 32 -3.28 0.57 12.18
C LYS A 32 -4.35 -0.28 12.86
N SER A 33 -5.41 -0.65 12.14
CA SER A 33 -6.45 -1.55 12.65
C SER A 33 -6.96 -2.49 11.54
N PRO A 34 -7.68 -3.58 11.87
CA PRO A 34 -8.28 -4.46 10.87
C PRO A 34 -9.29 -3.78 9.94
N PHE A 35 -9.71 -2.55 10.23
CA PHE A 35 -10.74 -1.82 9.47
C PHE A 35 -10.25 -0.43 9.05
N SER A 36 -8.93 -0.20 9.02
CA SER A 36 -8.35 1.03 8.47
C SER A 36 -7.76 0.77 7.10
N ALA A 37 -7.73 1.78 6.24
CA ALA A 37 -6.87 1.73 5.07
C ALA A 37 -5.40 1.54 5.48
N PRO A 38 -4.58 0.86 4.66
CA PRO A 38 -3.15 0.76 4.90
C PRO A 38 -2.46 2.11 4.61
N GLU A 39 -1.37 2.36 5.30
CA GLU A 39 -0.47 3.50 5.13
C GLU A 39 0.90 3.00 4.61
N ILE A 40 1.65 3.86 3.93
CA ILE A 40 2.98 3.55 3.41
C ILE A 40 4.02 4.31 4.22
N ASP A 41 4.94 3.56 4.83
CA ASP A 41 6.19 4.09 5.38
C ASP A 41 7.17 4.39 4.23
N TYR A 42 7.20 5.66 3.80
CA TYR A 42 8.05 6.11 2.70
C TYR A 42 9.55 6.02 2.98
N SER A 43 9.95 5.93 4.26
CA SER A 43 11.36 5.74 4.64
C SER A 43 11.86 4.36 4.26
N LYS A 44 10.99 3.34 4.29
CA LYS A 44 11.29 1.95 3.92
C LYS A 44 10.91 1.61 2.49
N CYS A 45 9.86 2.24 1.96
CA CYS A 45 9.35 1.95 0.63
C CYS A 45 10.44 2.14 -0.42
N THR A 46 10.65 1.15 -1.30
CA THR A 46 11.64 1.22 -2.39
C THR A 46 11.04 1.63 -3.74
N GLY A 47 9.72 1.79 -3.82
CA GLY A 47 9.01 2.07 -5.08
C GLY A 47 8.95 0.89 -6.05
N CYS A 48 9.04 -0.36 -5.54
CA CYS A 48 9.07 -1.56 -6.37
C CYS A 48 7.77 -1.82 -7.17
N GLY A 49 6.61 -1.36 -6.68
CA GLY A 49 5.32 -1.48 -7.40
C GLY A 49 4.61 -2.82 -7.23
N ILE A 50 5.08 -3.72 -6.36
CA ILE A 50 4.44 -5.05 -6.20
C ILE A 50 3.01 -4.91 -5.64
N CYS A 51 2.80 -4.03 -4.66
CA CYS A 51 1.49 -3.81 -4.05
C CYS A 51 0.42 -3.28 -5.01
N THR A 52 0.81 -2.51 -6.04
CA THR A 52 -0.14 -2.00 -7.05
C THR A 52 -0.73 -3.11 -7.92
N ARG A 53 -0.10 -4.30 -7.95
CA ARG A 53 -0.63 -5.50 -8.62
C ARG A 53 -1.52 -6.33 -7.71
N SER A 54 -1.44 -6.12 -6.39
CA SER A 54 -2.16 -6.91 -5.39
C SER A 54 -3.54 -6.31 -5.08
N CYS A 55 -3.66 -4.99 -5.03
CA CYS A 55 -4.92 -4.32 -4.73
C CYS A 55 -4.99 -2.94 -5.39
N MET A 56 -6.15 -2.60 -5.97
CA MET A 56 -6.40 -1.34 -6.70
C MET A 56 -6.26 -0.08 -5.84
N ALA A 57 -6.32 -0.21 -4.52
CA ALA A 57 -6.09 0.90 -3.61
C ALA A 57 -4.64 1.41 -3.67
N PHE A 58 -3.67 0.57 -4.03
CA PHE A 58 -2.28 0.99 -4.20
C PHE A 58 -2.07 1.48 -5.64
N GLN A 59 -1.77 2.76 -5.80
CA GLN A 59 -1.54 3.37 -7.10
C GLN A 59 -0.23 4.11 -7.14
N CYS A 60 0.38 4.19 -8.32
CA CYS A 60 1.53 5.04 -8.52
C CYS A 60 1.05 6.46 -8.86
N SER A 61 1.55 7.46 -8.14
CA SER A 61 1.17 8.86 -8.40
C SER A 61 2.05 9.54 -9.46
N ASN A 62 3.25 9.02 -9.74
CA ASN A 62 4.24 9.55 -10.69
C ASN A 62 4.94 8.39 -11.41
N CYS A 63 4.13 7.59 -12.09
CA CYS A 63 4.54 6.63 -13.12
C CYS A 63 3.99 7.14 -14.45
#